data_AF-A0A1B7WVF5-F1
#
_entry.id   AF-A0A1B7WVF5-F1
#
_cell.length_a   1.000
_cell.length_b   1.000
_cell.length_c   1.000
_cell.angle_alpha   90.00
_cell.angle_beta   90.00
_cell.angle_gamma   90.00
#
_symmetry.space_group_name_H-M   'P 1'
#
loop_
_entity.id
_entity.type
_entity.pdbx_description
1 polymer ?
#
loop_
_entity_poly.entity_id
_entity_poly.type
_entity_poly.pdbx_seq_one_letter_code
_entity_poly.pdbx_strand_id
1 'polypeptide(L)'
;MRVQFQKNIYETGRTAVVNLPQSWSWMSSNTVTQAQALRLFIDQKTNPEIIDKLLQSLLDFRRDGTWESSYNNAQAFTALVAYSQNQPTPPNFMTTVKLANQKLGETRFNGYQNPNLQINVPMNKLPQGNRDLWLQKSGRGRLHYLVAYKYRLQGNQPGRFNGLRVTREISKVNEEKVIQKTGMYAFDKPLTLQPGQVFDIGLEIITDHPVDHVVIKDPLPAGFEAVDDSFQTATPALQAKADNWQLELAIRI
;
A
#
# COMPACT_ATOMS: atom_id res chain seq x y z
N MET A 1 2.18 16.08 -25.76
CA MET A 1 2.67 16.27 -24.37
C MET A 1 1.72 15.68 -23.32
N ARG A 2 0.42 16.04 -23.26
CA ARG A 2 -0.57 15.50 -22.29
C ARG A 2 -0.65 13.96 -22.21
N VAL A 3 -0.77 13.29 -23.36
CA VAL A 3 -0.88 11.82 -23.44
C VAL A 3 0.42 11.12 -23.00
N GLN A 4 1.58 11.77 -23.18
CA GLN A 4 2.86 11.19 -22.76
C GLN A 4 3.06 11.29 -21.24
N PHE A 5 2.60 12.38 -20.61
CA PHE A 5 2.71 12.52 -19.15
C PHE A 5 1.78 11.56 -18.40
N GLN A 6 0.59 11.29 -18.93
CA GLN A 6 -0.33 10.31 -18.34
C GLN A 6 0.22 8.87 -18.34
N LYS A 7 1.13 8.53 -19.26
CA LYS A 7 1.79 7.21 -19.27
C LYS A 7 2.74 7.00 -18.09
N ASN A 8 3.15 8.10 -17.45
CA ASN A 8 4.02 8.09 -16.28
C ASN A 8 3.21 8.12 -14.98
N ILE A 9 1.90 7.81 -15.01
CA ILE A 9 1.07 7.75 -13.81
C ILE A 9 0.67 6.29 -13.57
N TYR A 10 1.11 5.74 -12.44
CA TYR A 10 0.67 4.44 -11.99
C TYR A 10 -0.60 4.61 -11.15
N GLU A 11 -1.71 4.07 -11.64
CA GLU A 11 -3.03 4.19 -10.99
C GLU A 11 -3.42 2.89 -10.30
N THR A 12 -3.83 3.01 -9.04
CA THR A 12 -4.48 1.95 -8.27
C THR A 12 -5.93 2.32 -7.98
N GLY A 13 -6.65 1.46 -7.26
CA GLY A 13 -7.99 1.81 -6.77
C GLY A 13 -8.02 3.00 -5.80
N ARG A 14 -6.90 3.36 -5.16
CA ARG A 14 -6.85 4.40 -4.11
C ARG A 14 -5.90 5.56 -4.42
N THR A 15 -4.88 5.33 -5.23
CA THR A 15 -3.77 6.27 -5.46
C THR A 15 -3.45 6.39 -6.94
N ALA A 16 -2.88 7.52 -7.31
CA ALA A 16 -2.29 7.75 -8.63
C ALA A 16 -0.92 8.37 -8.41
N VAL A 17 0.15 7.62 -8.65
CA VAL A 17 1.53 8.03 -8.34
C VAL A 17 2.23 8.41 -9.63
N VAL A 18 2.84 9.59 -9.66
CA VAL A 18 3.67 10.00 -10.79
C VAL A 18 5.03 9.31 -10.70
N ASN A 19 5.38 8.61 -11.76
CA ASN A 19 6.60 7.85 -11.92
C ASN A 19 7.41 8.42 -13.09
N LEU A 20 8.29 9.38 -12.79
CA LEU A 20 9.16 9.96 -13.80
C LEU A 20 10.42 9.09 -14.01
N PRO A 21 10.98 9.07 -15.23
CA PRO A 21 12.24 8.39 -15.49
C PRO A 21 13.35 8.86 -14.54
N GLN A 22 14.24 7.94 -14.14
CA GLN A 22 15.39 8.24 -13.29
C GLN A 22 16.29 9.37 -13.82
N SER A 23 16.35 9.57 -15.14
CA SER A 23 17.10 10.69 -15.73
C SER A 23 16.55 12.06 -15.33
N TRP A 24 15.36 12.16 -14.75
CA TRP A 24 14.72 13.40 -14.30
C TRP A 24 14.70 13.55 -12.78
N SER A 25 15.15 12.54 -12.02
CA SER A 25 15.08 12.54 -10.55
C SER A 25 15.96 13.63 -9.91
N TRP A 26 17.03 14.05 -10.58
CA TRP A 26 17.89 15.15 -10.12
C TRP A 26 17.23 16.53 -10.23
N MET A 27 16.16 16.69 -11.02
CA MET A 27 15.49 17.97 -11.23
C MET A 27 14.42 18.27 -10.18
N SER A 28 13.84 17.25 -9.54
CA SER A 28 12.77 17.43 -8.56
C SER A 28 12.53 16.18 -7.73
N SER A 29 12.15 16.36 -6.46
CA SER A 29 11.69 15.26 -5.61
C SER A 29 10.36 14.66 -6.09
N ASN A 30 10.04 13.46 -5.61
CA ASN A 30 8.74 12.81 -5.84
C ASN A 30 7.58 13.69 -5.34
N THR A 31 7.75 14.34 -4.19
CA THR A 31 6.76 15.27 -3.63
C THR A 31 6.47 16.43 -4.58
N VAL A 32 7.53 17.08 -5.10
CA VAL A 32 7.38 18.23 -6.00
C VAL A 32 6.70 17.79 -7.29
N THR A 33 7.13 16.68 -7.86
CA THR A 33 6.54 16.09 -9.07
C THR A 33 5.05 15.82 -8.90
N GLN A 34 4.68 15.17 -7.79
CA GLN A 34 3.30 14.83 -7.48
C GLN A 34 2.43 16.08 -7.24
N ALA A 35 2.96 17.08 -6.52
CA ALA A 35 2.28 18.34 -6.29
C ALA A 35 2.01 19.12 -7.59
N GLN A 36 2.99 19.16 -8.50
CA GLN A 36 2.84 19.80 -9.80
C GLN A 36 1.84 19.05 -10.69
N ALA A 37 1.88 17.72 -10.69
CA ALA A 37 0.90 16.92 -11.42
C ALA A 37 -0.53 17.14 -10.90
N LEU A 38 -0.72 17.18 -9.58
CA LEU A 38 -2.02 17.48 -8.97
C LEU A 38 -2.56 18.83 -9.47
N ARG A 39 -1.74 19.89 -9.40
CA ARG A 39 -2.11 21.23 -9.88
C ARG A 39 -2.44 21.25 -11.37
N LEU A 40 -1.62 20.59 -12.19
CA LEU A 40 -1.86 20.48 -13.63
C LEU A 40 -3.21 19.81 -13.93
N PHE A 41 -3.55 18.74 -13.22
CA PHE A 41 -4.80 18.00 -13.46
C PHE A 41 -6.03 18.78 -12.99
N ILE A 42 -5.89 19.56 -11.92
CA ILE A 42 -6.86 20.54 -11.46
C ILE A 42 -7.10 21.61 -12.53
N ASP A 43 -6.03 22.25 -13.03
CA ASP A 43 -6.13 23.32 -14.03
C ASP A 43 -6.75 22.82 -15.34
N GLN A 44 -6.45 21.57 -15.71
CA GLN A 44 -7.03 20.91 -16.88
C GLN A 44 -8.48 20.42 -16.68
N LYS A 45 -9.04 20.55 -15.47
CA LYS A 45 -10.38 20.05 -15.12
C LYS A 45 -10.56 18.58 -15.52
N THR A 46 -9.55 17.76 -15.22
CA THR A 46 -9.55 16.32 -15.52
C THR A 46 -10.58 15.58 -14.64
N ASN A 47 -10.78 14.28 -14.89
CA ASN A 47 -11.63 13.42 -14.06
C ASN A 47 -11.36 13.65 -12.56
N PRO A 48 -12.38 14.07 -11.77
CA PRO A 48 -12.23 14.28 -10.33
C PRO A 48 -11.67 13.08 -9.58
N GLU A 49 -11.97 11.86 -10.02
CA GLU A 49 -11.45 10.64 -9.40
C GLU A 49 -9.91 10.58 -9.45
N ILE A 50 -9.32 10.93 -10.60
CA ILE A 50 -7.85 10.94 -10.75
C ILE A 50 -7.24 12.05 -9.90
N ILE A 51 -7.89 13.22 -9.82
CA ILE A 51 -7.44 14.33 -8.97
C ILE A 51 -7.43 13.90 -7.50
N ASP A 52 -8.49 13.24 -7.03
CA ASP A 52 -8.61 12.74 -5.66
C ASP A 52 -7.52 11.67 -5.38
N LYS A 53 -7.22 10.79 -6.35
CA LYS A 53 -6.14 9.78 -6.26
C LYS A 53 -4.74 10.41 -6.25
N LEU A 54 -4.49 11.46 -7.05
CA LEU A 54 -3.23 12.21 -7.06
C LEU A 54 -3.01 12.94 -5.74
N LEU A 55 -4.07 13.51 -5.15
CA LEU A 55 -4.05 14.08 -3.81
C LEU A 55 -3.69 13.01 -2.77
N GLN A 56 -4.35 11.85 -2.81
CA GLN A 56 -4.09 10.79 -1.84
C GLN A 56 -2.61 10.37 -1.87
N SER A 57 -2.02 10.18 -3.05
CA SER A 57 -0.58 9.88 -3.16
C SER A 57 0.32 10.99 -2.60
N LEU A 58 -0.03 12.26 -2.83
CA LEU A 58 0.72 13.38 -2.26
C LEU A 58 0.68 13.35 -0.73
N LEU A 59 -0.48 13.02 -0.15
CA LEU A 59 -0.62 12.86 1.30
C LEU A 59 0.15 11.63 1.81
N ASP A 60 0.23 10.55 1.02
CA ASP A 60 0.96 9.33 1.38
C ASP A 60 2.48 9.53 1.40
N PHE A 61 3.03 10.51 0.69
CA PHE A 61 4.45 10.92 0.81
C PHE A 61 4.77 11.65 2.13
N ARG A 62 3.76 12.07 2.90
CA ARG A 62 3.99 12.80 4.14
C ARG A 62 4.57 11.87 5.21
N ARG A 63 5.56 12.33 5.96
CA ARG A 63 6.19 11.66 7.11
C ARG A 63 6.21 12.62 8.31
N ASP A 64 5.69 12.15 9.44
CA ASP A 64 5.63 12.91 10.69
C ASP A 64 5.09 14.36 10.53
N GLY A 65 4.08 14.51 9.67
CA GLY A 65 3.42 15.79 9.41
C GLY A 65 4.08 16.67 8.33
N THR A 66 5.22 16.27 7.76
CA THR A 66 5.96 17.07 6.77
C THR A 66 6.35 16.25 5.53
N TRP A 67 6.86 16.94 4.51
CA TRP A 67 7.47 16.33 3.32
C TRP A 67 8.93 16.75 3.25
N GLU A 68 9.82 16.05 3.96
CA GLU A 68 11.31 16.08 3.89
C GLU A 68 12.05 17.43 3.96
N SER A 69 11.68 18.44 3.17
CA SER A 69 12.31 19.76 3.09
C SER A 69 11.29 20.90 3.04
N SER A 70 11.73 22.12 3.35
CA SER A 70 10.90 23.32 3.26
C SER A 70 10.36 23.58 1.85
N TYR A 71 11.13 23.25 0.81
CA TYR A 71 10.69 23.40 -0.58
C TYR A 71 9.58 22.39 -0.93
N ASN A 72 9.78 21.12 -0.58
CA ASN A 72 8.76 20.07 -0.75
C ASN A 72 7.47 20.43 0.00
N ASN A 73 7.58 20.92 1.25
CA ASN A 73 6.44 21.41 2.04
C ASN A 73 5.69 22.54 1.33
N ALA A 74 6.41 23.54 0.80
CA ALA A 74 5.80 24.65 0.09
C ALA A 74 5.07 24.20 -1.18
N GLN A 75 5.67 23.30 -1.97
CA GLN A 75 5.05 22.75 -3.17
C GLN A 75 3.80 21.92 -2.85
N ALA A 76 3.89 21.03 -1.87
CA ALA A 76 2.76 20.23 -1.42
C ALA A 76 1.62 21.11 -0.88
N PHE A 77 1.93 22.09 -0.02
CA PHE A 77 0.95 23.03 0.51
C PHE A 77 0.25 23.82 -0.60
N THR A 78 1.01 24.30 -1.59
CA THR A 78 0.45 25.01 -2.76
C THR A 78 -0.55 24.13 -3.52
N ALA A 79 -0.22 22.85 -3.72
CA ALA A 79 -1.12 21.91 -4.38
C ALA A 79 -2.37 21.59 -3.54
N LEU A 80 -2.23 21.47 -2.22
CA LEU A 80 -3.37 21.31 -1.31
C LEU A 80 -4.32 22.52 -1.35
N VAL A 81 -3.78 23.74 -1.40
CA VAL A 81 -4.58 24.96 -1.54
C VAL A 81 -5.35 24.95 -2.87
N ALA A 82 -4.68 24.66 -3.98
CA ALA A 82 -5.33 24.55 -5.29
C ALA A 82 -6.44 23.48 -5.30
N TYR A 83 -6.21 22.33 -4.67
CA TYR A 83 -7.24 21.30 -4.52
C TYR A 83 -8.42 21.78 -3.69
N SER A 84 -8.16 22.45 -2.56
CA SER A 84 -9.20 22.92 -1.63
C SER A 84 -10.17 23.91 -2.27
N GLN A 85 -9.68 24.77 -3.18
CA GLN A 85 -10.49 25.74 -3.91
C GLN A 85 -11.52 25.08 -4.85
N ASN A 86 -11.32 23.82 -5.21
CA ASN A 86 -12.24 23.04 -6.06
C ASN A 86 -13.21 22.17 -5.25
N GLN A 87 -13.11 22.16 -3.92
CA GLN A 87 -14.01 21.37 -3.10
C GLN A 87 -15.35 22.08 -2.92
N PRO A 88 -16.48 21.34 -2.97
CA PRO A 88 -17.80 21.92 -2.76
C PRO A 88 -17.94 22.46 -1.34
N THR A 89 -19.04 23.20 -1.10
CA THR A 89 -19.48 23.62 0.23
C THR A 89 -19.31 22.49 1.27
N PRO A 90 -18.98 22.81 2.54
CA PRO A 90 -18.82 21.81 3.58
C PRO A 90 -19.96 20.77 3.56
N PRO A 91 -19.64 19.47 3.69
CA PRO A 91 -20.61 18.41 3.48
C PRO A 91 -21.77 18.56 4.46
N ASN A 92 -22.99 18.43 3.95
CA ASN A 92 -24.22 18.37 4.73
C ASN A 92 -25.14 17.33 4.11
N PHE A 93 -24.87 16.08 4.44
CA PHE A 93 -25.62 14.94 3.93
C PHE A 93 -25.71 13.81 4.95
N MET A 94 -26.77 13.01 4.82
CA MET A 94 -26.94 11.74 5.51
C MET A 94 -26.45 10.62 4.60
N THR A 95 -25.71 9.66 5.16
CA THR A 95 -25.34 8.42 4.48
C THR A 95 -25.87 7.22 5.24
N THR A 96 -26.57 6.33 4.54
CA THR A 96 -27.04 5.05 5.07
C THR A 96 -26.36 3.91 4.31
N VAL A 97 -25.80 2.94 5.03
CA VAL A 97 -25.17 1.74 4.46
C VAL A 97 -26.04 0.53 4.74
N LYS A 98 -26.39 -0.24 3.70
CA LYS A 98 -27.19 -1.47 3.82
C LYS A 98 -26.53 -2.62 3.08
N LEU A 99 -26.55 -3.81 3.68
CA LEU A 99 -26.11 -5.05 3.04
C LEU A 99 -27.27 -6.05 3.07
N ALA A 100 -27.66 -6.59 1.92
CA ALA A 100 -28.82 -7.49 1.80
C ALA A 100 -30.09 -6.92 2.48
N ASN A 101 -30.38 -5.63 2.22
CA ASN A 101 -31.47 -4.84 2.83
C ASN A 101 -31.39 -4.62 4.35
N GLN A 102 -30.38 -5.17 5.04
CA GLN A 102 -30.13 -4.87 6.45
C GLN A 102 -29.29 -3.61 6.60
N LYS A 103 -29.76 -2.64 7.41
CA LYS A 103 -29.00 -1.43 7.75
C LYS A 103 -27.77 -1.82 8.58
N LEU A 104 -26.58 -1.55 8.04
CA LEU A 104 -25.30 -1.74 8.75
C LEU A 104 -24.93 -0.52 9.58
N GLY A 105 -25.28 0.67 9.09
CA GLY A 105 -24.96 1.92 9.78
C GLY A 105 -25.52 3.13 9.05
N GLU A 106 -25.51 4.26 9.74
CA GLU A 106 -25.88 5.55 9.20
C GLU A 106 -25.14 6.66 9.93
N THR A 107 -24.76 7.70 9.21
CA THR A 107 -24.15 8.89 9.81
C THR A 107 -24.55 10.14 9.06
N ARG A 108 -24.62 11.25 9.77
CA ARG A 108 -24.74 12.58 9.18
C ARG A 108 -23.36 13.22 9.11
N PHE A 109 -22.92 13.53 7.91
CA PHE A 109 -21.74 14.35 7.68
C PHE A 109 -22.17 15.83 7.69
N ASN A 110 -21.67 16.59 8.67
CA ASN A 110 -21.88 18.03 8.79
C ASN A 110 -20.53 18.73 8.99
N GLY A 111 -20.04 19.40 7.95
CA GLY A 111 -18.70 19.97 7.93
C GLY A 111 -17.61 18.91 8.15
N TYR A 112 -16.57 19.27 8.90
CA TYR A 112 -15.38 18.43 9.10
C TYR A 112 -15.30 17.79 10.50
N GLN A 113 -16.34 17.92 11.32
CA GLN A 113 -16.30 17.46 12.73
C GLN A 113 -16.29 15.94 12.86
N ASN A 114 -17.05 15.23 12.02
CA ASN A 114 -17.12 13.77 11.98
C ASN A 114 -16.91 13.29 10.53
N PRO A 115 -15.67 13.28 10.03
CA PRO A 115 -15.40 13.10 8.61
C PRO A 115 -15.46 11.64 8.15
N ASN A 116 -15.66 10.67 9.05
CA ASN A 116 -15.64 9.25 8.70
C ASN A 116 -16.75 8.42 9.38
N LEU A 117 -17.10 7.31 8.73
CA LEU A 117 -17.87 6.21 9.28
C LEU A 117 -17.18 4.92 8.83
N GLN A 118 -16.74 4.10 9.79
CA GLN A 118 -16.15 2.80 9.51
C GLN A 118 -17.09 1.69 9.96
N ILE A 119 -17.33 0.73 9.08
CA ILE A 119 -18.16 -0.45 9.35
C ILE A 119 -17.33 -1.67 9.00
N ASN A 120 -17.18 -2.59 9.94
CA ASN A 120 -16.53 -3.88 9.73
C ASN A 120 -17.56 -4.99 9.95
N VAL A 121 -17.77 -5.84 8.94
CA VAL A 121 -18.66 -7.01 9.04
C VAL A 121 -17.81 -8.28 9.03
N PRO A 122 -17.84 -9.10 10.11
CA PRO A 122 -17.14 -10.37 10.15
C PRO A 122 -17.62 -11.33 9.05
N MET A 123 -16.72 -12.15 8.50
CA MET A 123 -17.03 -13.10 7.41
C MET A 123 -18.20 -14.02 7.74
N ASN A 124 -18.28 -14.52 8.97
CA ASN A 124 -19.35 -15.40 9.44
C ASN A 124 -20.71 -14.71 9.60
N LYS A 125 -20.76 -13.37 9.49
CA LYS A 125 -22.00 -12.58 9.49
C LYS A 125 -22.39 -12.09 8.11
N LEU A 126 -21.57 -12.36 7.09
CA LEU A 126 -21.92 -11.98 5.73
C LEU A 126 -23.03 -12.90 5.19
N PRO A 127 -24.04 -12.33 4.53
CA PRO A 127 -25.10 -13.11 3.92
C PRO A 127 -24.54 -13.95 2.77
N GLN A 128 -24.98 -15.21 2.65
CA GLN A 128 -24.56 -16.10 1.57
C GLN A 128 -25.20 -15.70 0.23
N GLY A 129 -24.51 -16.07 -0.86
CA GLY A 129 -24.94 -15.81 -2.24
C GLY A 129 -24.57 -14.41 -2.75
N ASN A 130 -25.09 -14.06 -3.92
CA ASN A 130 -24.93 -12.71 -4.46
C ASN A 130 -25.85 -11.74 -3.70
N ARG A 131 -25.27 -10.68 -3.10
CA ARG A 131 -25.97 -9.75 -2.22
C ARG A 131 -25.49 -8.33 -2.45
N ASP A 132 -26.44 -7.41 -2.54
CA ASP A 132 -26.14 -6.01 -2.81
C ASP A 132 -25.69 -5.26 -1.55
N LEU A 133 -24.66 -4.45 -1.71
CA LEU A 133 -24.24 -3.41 -0.78
C LEU A 133 -24.70 -2.05 -1.31
N TRP A 134 -25.59 -1.40 -0.58
CA TRP A 134 -26.12 -0.08 -0.91
C TRP A 134 -25.48 0.99 -0.04
N LEU A 135 -24.90 2.02 -0.69
CA LEU A 135 -24.48 3.26 -0.06
C LEU A 135 -25.41 4.37 -0.54
N GLN A 136 -26.33 4.80 0.33
CA GLN A 136 -27.33 5.81 -0.02
C GLN A 136 -26.93 7.15 0.59
N LYS A 137 -26.79 8.19 -0.24
CA LYS A 137 -26.48 9.57 0.18
C LYS A 137 -27.68 10.47 -0.07
N SER A 138 -28.09 11.25 0.93
CA SER A 138 -29.13 12.28 0.82
C SER A 138 -28.63 13.62 1.35
N GLY A 139 -28.62 14.66 0.51
CA GLY A 139 -28.12 15.99 0.85
C GLY A 139 -26.94 16.45 -0.02
N ARG A 140 -26.33 17.58 0.34
CA ARG A 140 -25.30 18.29 -0.43
C ARG A 140 -23.89 17.89 -0.01
N GLY A 141 -23.01 17.66 -0.97
CA GLY A 141 -21.63 17.22 -0.75
C GLY A 141 -21.32 15.88 -1.43
N ARG A 142 -20.05 15.49 -1.40
CA ARG A 142 -19.53 14.26 -2.00
C ARG A 142 -19.27 13.21 -0.91
N LEU A 143 -19.75 11.99 -1.13
CA LEU A 143 -19.41 10.84 -0.28
C LEU A 143 -18.20 10.14 -0.90
N HIS A 144 -17.06 10.24 -0.23
CA HIS A 144 -15.90 9.39 -0.54
C HIS A 144 -16.06 8.09 0.25
N TYR A 145 -15.87 6.94 -0.42
CA TYR A 145 -16.03 5.64 0.21
C TYR A 145 -14.99 4.65 -0.30
N LEU A 146 -14.69 3.67 0.55
CA LEU A 146 -13.89 2.49 0.21
C LEU A 146 -14.63 1.26 0.71
N VAL A 147 -14.82 0.29 -0.16
CA VAL A 147 -15.35 -1.04 0.20
C VAL A 147 -14.24 -2.05 -0.02
N ALA A 148 -13.94 -2.83 1.03
CA ALA A 148 -12.94 -3.88 0.96
C ALA A 148 -13.52 -5.21 1.46
N TYR A 149 -13.37 -6.24 0.64
CA TYR A 149 -13.72 -7.61 1.00
C TYR A 149 -12.44 -8.43 1.13
N LYS A 150 -12.13 -8.88 2.34
CA LYS A 150 -10.89 -9.60 2.66
C LYS A 150 -11.21 -11.04 3.03
N TYR A 151 -10.62 -11.99 2.32
CA TYR A 151 -10.79 -13.41 2.56
C TYR A 151 -9.51 -14.16 2.21
N ARG A 152 -9.33 -15.34 2.81
CA ARG A 152 -8.25 -16.26 2.47
C ARG A 152 -8.75 -17.23 1.40
N LEU A 153 -8.00 -17.33 0.31
CA LEU A 153 -8.19 -18.39 -0.68
C LEU A 153 -7.66 -19.73 -0.13
N GLN A 154 -8.33 -20.83 -0.48
CA GLN A 154 -7.90 -22.17 -0.09
C GLN A 154 -6.70 -22.64 -0.93
N GLY A 155 -5.86 -23.51 -0.36
CA GLY A 155 -4.73 -24.12 -1.08
C GLY A 155 -3.54 -23.19 -1.34
N ASN A 156 -2.63 -23.66 -2.21
CA ASN A 156 -1.44 -22.92 -2.62
C ASN A 156 -1.78 -22.02 -3.81
N GLN A 157 -2.07 -20.75 -3.55
CA GLN A 157 -2.41 -19.79 -4.60
C GLN A 157 -1.15 -19.35 -5.35
N PRO A 158 -1.22 -19.17 -6.68
CA PRO A 158 -0.11 -18.56 -7.41
C PRO A 158 0.11 -17.12 -6.92
N GLY A 159 1.37 -16.69 -6.95
CA GLY A 159 1.71 -15.29 -6.73
C GLY A 159 1.07 -14.40 -7.79
N ARG A 160 0.86 -13.13 -7.43
CA ARG A 160 0.29 -12.11 -8.33
C ARG A 160 1.19 -10.91 -8.38
N PHE A 161 1.39 -10.35 -9.57
CA PHE A 161 2.04 -9.05 -9.74
C PHE A 161 1.00 -7.93 -9.66
N ASN A 162 1.07 -7.11 -8.62
CA ASN A 162 0.22 -5.92 -8.46
C ASN A 162 1.08 -4.72 -8.02
N GLY A 163 2.15 -4.43 -8.76
CA GLY A 163 3.07 -3.33 -8.49
C GLY A 163 4.32 -3.71 -7.67
N LEU A 164 4.24 -4.79 -6.88
CA LEU A 164 5.38 -5.35 -6.17
C LEU A 164 5.72 -6.75 -6.70
N ARG A 165 6.98 -6.96 -7.08
CA ARG A 165 7.56 -8.29 -7.28
C ARG A 165 8.32 -8.67 -6.02
N VAL A 166 7.88 -9.73 -5.37
CA VAL A 166 8.53 -10.28 -4.18
C VAL A 166 9.14 -11.63 -4.52
N THR A 167 10.39 -11.82 -4.17
CA THR A 167 11.09 -13.09 -4.27
C THR A 167 11.65 -13.46 -2.91
N ARG A 168 11.47 -14.71 -2.50
CA ARG A 168 11.97 -15.27 -1.25
C ARG A 168 13.01 -16.34 -1.53
N GLU A 169 14.18 -16.21 -0.95
CA GLU A 169 15.27 -17.17 -1.06
C GLU A 169 15.57 -17.79 0.30
N ILE A 170 15.90 -19.08 0.28
CA ILE A 170 16.35 -19.83 1.45
C ILE A 170 17.73 -20.35 1.13
N SER A 171 18.71 -20.02 1.97
CA SER A 171 20.06 -20.61 1.97
C SER A 171 20.38 -21.14 3.36
N LYS A 172 21.37 -22.01 3.47
CA LYS A 172 21.94 -22.30 4.79
C LYS A 172 22.72 -21.10 5.26
N VAL A 173 22.77 -20.90 6.57
CA VAL A 173 23.58 -19.83 7.16
C VAL A 173 25.04 -19.92 6.68
N ASN A 174 25.64 -18.80 6.32
CA ASN A 174 27.00 -18.70 5.78
C ASN A 174 27.27 -19.44 4.46
N GLU A 175 26.24 -19.91 3.75
CA GLU A 175 26.38 -20.50 2.40
C GLU A 175 25.74 -19.58 1.35
N GLU A 176 26.42 -19.39 0.21
CA GLU A 176 25.85 -18.61 -0.91
C GLU A 176 24.84 -19.39 -1.75
N LYS A 177 24.81 -20.71 -1.58
CA LYS A 177 23.97 -21.58 -2.39
C LYS A 177 22.52 -21.49 -1.93
N VAL A 178 21.68 -20.91 -2.78
CA VAL A 178 20.21 -20.91 -2.59
C VAL A 178 19.67 -22.33 -2.73
N ILE A 179 19.00 -22.81 -1.69
CA ILE A 179 18.33 -24.11 -1.61
C ILE A 179 16.97 -24.04 -2.30
N GLN A 180 16.24 -22.94 -2.10
CA GLN A 180 14.97 -22.70 -2.74
C GLN A 180 14.75 -21.20 -2.97
N LYS A 181 14.25 -20.85 -4.16
CA LYS A 181 13.83 -19.50 -4.53
C LYS A 181 12.36 -19.53 -4.89
N THR A 182 11.54 -18.78 -4.17
CA THR A 182 10.08 -18.67 -4.36
C THR A 182 9.72 -17.30 -4.90
N GLY A 183 8.93 -17.26 -5.97
CA GLY A 183 8.48 -16.01 -6.60
C GLY A 183 7.00 -16.11 -6.96
N MET A 184 6.64 -15.73 -8.20
CA MET A 184 5.24 -15.77 -8.64
C MET A 184 4.66 -17.16 -8.82
N TYR A 185 5.49 -18.16 -9.10
CA TYR A 185 5.02 -19.51 -9.38
C TYR A 185 4.96 -20.35 -8.11
N ALA A 186 3.86 -21.10 -7.96
CA ALA A 186 3.70 -22.07 -6.90
C ALA A 186 4.65 -23.26 -7.11
N PHE A 187 5.14 -23.83 -6.00
CA PHE A 187 5.83 -25.12 -6.03
C PHE A 187 4.85 -26.24 -5.78
N ASP A 188 4.95 -27.28 -6.61
CA ASP A 188 4.17 -28.50 -6.44
C ASP A 188 4.77 -29.42 -5.36
N LYS A 189 6.05 -29.23 -5.01
CA LYS A 189 6.77 -30.07 -4.04
C LYS A 189 7.20 -29.26 -2.81
N PRO A 190 6.90 -29.73 -1.58
CA PRO A 190 7.39 -29.10 -0.37
C PRO A 190 8.91 -29.25 -0.25
N LEU A 191 9.56 -28.26 0.35
CA LEU A 191 10.97 -28.34 0.71
C LEU A 191 11.14 -29.24 1.94
N THR A 192 12.06 -30.20 1.85
CA THR A 192 12.43 -31.08 2.96
C THR A 192 13.78 -30.65 3.49
N LEU A 193 13.85 -30.29 4.77
CA LEU A 193 15.07 -29.87 5.46
C LEU A 193 15.37 -30.80 6.63
N GLN A 194 16.64 -30.88 7.01
CA GLN A 194 17.04 -31.64 8.19
C GLN A 194 16.81 -30.78 9.46
N PRO A 195 16.29 -31.37 10.56
CA PRO A 195 16.14 -30.65 11.82
C PRO A 195 17.48 -30.13 12.38
N GLY A 196 17.42 -29.06 13.16
CA GLY A 196 18.58 -28.48 13.86
C GLY A 196 19.55 -27.70 12.95
N GLN A 197 19.16 -27.44 11.70
CA GLN A 197 19.88 -26.55 10.78
C GLN A 197 19.34 -25.13 10.88
N VAL A 198 20.20 -24.14 10.63
CA VAL A 198 19.82 -22.72 10.58
C VAL A 198 19.87 -22.22 9.15
N PHE A 199 18.85 -21.45 8.75
CA PHE A 199 18.70 -20.94 7.40
C PHE A 199 18.61 -19.41 7.37
N ASP A 200 19.21 -18.83 6.34
CA ASP A 200 19.05 -17.42 6.01
C ASP A 200 17.87 -17.26 5.04
N ILE A 201 17.01 -16.27 5.34
CA ILE A 201 15.88 -15.90 4.50
C ILE A 201 16.16 -14.56 3.82
N GLY A 202 16.32 -14.61 2.50
CA GLY A 202 16.46 -13.41 1.67
C GLY A 202 15.12 -12.99 1.07
N LEU A 203 14.71 -11.74 1.25
CA LEU A 203 13.55 -11.17 0.58
C LEU A 203 14.00 -10.07 -0.40
N GLU A 204 13.78 -10.30 -1.70
CA GLU A 204 13.97 -9.30 -2.75
C GLU A 204 12.61 -8.68 -3.09
N ILE A 205 12.49 -7.36 -2.96
CA ILE A 205 11.26 -6.63 -3.30
C ILE A 205 11.60 -5.58 -4.35
N ILE A 206 10.95 -5.68 -5.50
CA ILE A 206 11.16 -4.76 -6.63
C ILE A 206 9.83 -4.14 -7.01
N THR A 207 9.86 -2.83 -7.25
CA THR A 207 8.75 -2.01 -7.73
C THR A 207 9.21 -1.20 -8.94
N ASP A 208 8.29 -0.89 -9.85
CA ASP A 208 8.52 -0.02 -10.98
C ASP A 208 8.12 1.44 -10.72
N HIS A 209 7.52 1.74 -9.57
CA HIS A 209 7.07 3.08 -9.17
C HIS A 209 7.30 3.33 -7.66
N PRO A 210 7.29 4.60 -7.20
CA PRO A 210 7.37 4.91 -5.78
C PRO A 210 6.21 4.27 -4.99
N VAL A 211 6.54 3.60 -3.90
CA VAL A 211 5.59 2.98 -2.97
C VAL A 211 5.84 3.48 -1.56
N ASP A 212 4.77 3.79 -0.82
CA ASP A 212 4.84 4.21 0.57
C ASP A 212 4.17 3.20 1.49
N HIS A 213 4.57 3.23 2.77
CA HIS A 213 3.96 2.42 3.84
C HIS A 213 3.90 0.91 3.53
N VAL A 214 4.98 0.39 2.94
CA VAL A 214 5.09 -1.05 2.65
C VAL A 214 5.17 -1.84 3.95
N VAL A 215 4.29 -2.84 4.09
CA VAL A 215 4.32 -3.82 5.18
C VAL A 215 4.60 -5.18 4.60
N ILE A 216 5.69 -5.79 5.05
CA ILE A 216 6.10 -7.13 4.65
C ILE A 216 5.61 -8.12 5.71
N LYS A 217 4.96 -9.20 5.26
CA LYS A 217 4.58 -10.32 6.11
C LYS A 217 5.12 -11.58 5.47
N ASP A 218 6.11 -12.20 6.10
CA ASP A 218 6.62 -13.53 5.72
C ASP A 218 6.20 -14.55 6.79
N PRO A 219 5.12 -15.31 6.59
CA PRO A 219 4.67 -16.30 7.57
C PRO A 219 5.70 -17.41 7.75
N LEU A 220 6.08 -17.65 9.00
CA LEU A 220 6.99 -18.74 9.37
C LEU A 220 6.33 -20.11 9.12
N PRO A 221 6.92 -21.00 8.32
CA PRO A 221 6.41 -22.37 8.17
C PRO A 221 6.49 -23.13 9.50
N ALA A 222 5.55 -24.04 9.73
CA ALA A 222 5.57 -24.88 10.93
C ALA A 222 6.86 -25.70 11.02
N GLY A 223 7.41 -25.84 12.23
CA GLY A 223 8.66 -26.56 12.50
C GLY A 223 9.92 -25.69 12.42
N PHE A 224 9.81 -24.45 11.95
CA PHE A 224 10.86 -23.45 12.06
C PHE A 224 10.64 -22.57 13.28
N GLU A 225 11.73 -21.98 13.78
CA GLU A 225 11.72 -21.03 14.88
C GLU A 225 12.55 -19.82 14.47
N ALA A 226 11.98 -18.62 14.59
CA ALA A 226 12.71 -17.43 14.21
C ALA A 226 13.87 -17.18 15.19
N VAL A 227 15.08 -16.97 14.67
CA VAL A 227 16.23 -16.60 15.50
C VAL A 227 16.25 -15.09 15.68
N ASP A 228 16.04 -14.64 16.91
CA ASP A 228 16.16 -13.24 17.30
C ASP A 228 17.65 -12.88 17.53
N ASP A 229 18.21 -12.08 16.63
CA ASP A 229 19.61 -11.67 16.68
C ASP A 229 19.85 -10.36 17.46
N SER A 230 18.80 -9.78 18.03
CA SER A 230 18.91 -8.59 18.90
C SER A 230 19.47 -8.93 20.29
N PHE A 231 19.44 -10.20 20.70
CA PHE A 231 19.99 -10.64 21.98
C PHE A 231 21.51 -10.71 21.96
N GLN A 232 22.16 -10.18 23.00
CA GLN A 232 23.62 -10.29 23.18
C GLN A 232 24.11 -11.74 23.30
N THR A 233 23.22 -12.67 23.68
CA THR A 233 23.51 -14.11 23.78
C THR A 233 23.28 -14.86 22.48
N ALA A 234 22.84 -14.18 21.40
CA ALA A 234 22.69 -14.81 20.10
C ALA A 234 24.09 -15.23 19.57
N THR A 235 24.18 -16.45 19.05
CA THR A 235 25.43 -17.03 18.59
C THR A 235 26.03 -16.19 17.45
N PRO A 236 27.26 -15.65 17.61
CA PRO A 236 27.90 -14.81 16.57
C PRO A 236 28.10 -15.52 15.23
N ALA A 237 28.20 -16.86 15.24
CA ALA A 237 28.32 -17.69 14.03
C ALA A 237 27.06 -17.67 13.14
N LEU A 238 25.95 -17.09 13.62
CA LEU A 238 24.68 -17.02 12.89
C LEU A 238 24.44 -15.65 12.25
N GLN A 239 25.38 -14.69 12.32
CA GLN A 239 25.19 -13.33 11.80
C GLN A 239 24.70 -13.31 10.34
N ALA A 240 23.61 -12.56 10.10
CA ALA A 240 23.00 -12.43 8.79
C ALA A 240 24.01 -11.84 7.79
N LYS A 241 23.93 -12.27 6.53
CA LYS A 241 24.67 -11.64 5.44
C LYS A 241 24.34 -10.14 5.42
N ALA A 242 25.35 -9.31 5.63
CA ALA A 242 25.19 -7.86 5.53
C ALA A 242 24.88 -7.50 4.08
N ASP A 243 23.79 -6.78 3.86
CA ASP A 243 23.45 -6.21 2.56
C ASP A 243 23.12 -4.72 2.73
N ASN A 244 23.38 -3.94 1.70
CA ASN A 244 23.27 -2.47 1.68
C ASN A 244 21.83 -1.97 1.86
N TRP A 245 20.85 -2.88 1.97
CA TRP A 245 19.43 -2.61 2.17
C TRP A 245 18.83 -3.37 3.36
N GLN A 246 19.64 -3.76 4.35
CA GLN A 246 19.11 -4.31 5.60
C GLN A 246 18.11 -3.32 6.22
N LEU A 247 16.82 -3.67 6.15
CA LEU A 247 15.82 -3.17 7.09
C LEU A 247 16.20 -3.78 8.44
N GLU A 248 16.18 -3.01 9.54
CA GLU A 248 16.66 -3.40 10.89
C GLU A 248 16.01 -4.68 11.50
N LEU A 249 15.18 -5.42 10.75
CA LEU A 249 14.72 -6.77 11.07
C LEU A 249 15.27 -7.78 10.06
N ALA A 250 16.43 -8.37 10.37
CA ALA A 250 16.85 -9.62 9.74
C ALA A 250 16.04 -10.77 10.37
N ILE A 251 15.09 -11.36 9.64
CA ILE A 251 14.32 -12.51 10.14
C ILE A 251 15.05 -13.79 9.70
N ARG A 252 15.64 -14.50 10.66
CA ARG A 252 16.25 -15.83 10.50
C ARG A 252 15.28 -16.90 10.95
N ILE A 253 15.36 -18.12 10.42
CA ILE A 253 14.43 -19.23 10.77
C ILE A 253 15.10 -20.60 10.87
#